data_AF-A0A433RW96-F1
#
_entry.id   AF-A0A433RW96-F1
#
_cell.length_a   1.000
_cell.length_b   1.000
_cell.length_c   1.000
_cell.angle_alpha   90.00
_cell.angle_beta   90.00
_cell.angle_gamma   90.00
#
_symmetry.space_group_name_H-M   'P 1'
#
loop_
_entity.id
_entity.type
_entity.pdbx_description
1 polymer ?
#
loop_
_entity_poly.entity_id
_entity_poly.type
_entity_poly.pdbx_seq_one_letter_code
_entity_poly.pdbx_strand_id
1 'polypeptide(L)'
;MKKWIVSTAIVLGLSAVSAEVIPNGSVEAQAKSYNMSEKFAENLRKGTLPRTKGKIGMTYKTLAKKEKGKAIIDGDPPVYRTTIGDNFLFNKFAKNKIPKDAKVKGIFRVYDYKISSKSVKKHFGKSYKAYNQSGKKVPIHVYKTGKYYTHIEVHKGKTYVDVGTKSTIKYVTSTGTWYK
;
A
#
# COMPACT_ATOMS: atom_id res chain seq x y z
N MET A 1 -0.65 -54.01 -64.06
CA MET A 1 0.22 -54.95 -63.32
C MET A 1 0.15 -54.60 -61.84
N LYS A 2 -0.33 -55.52 -61.00
CA LYS A 2 -0.25 -55.48 -59.54
C LYS A 2 0.99 -56.25 -59.11
N LYS A 3 1.71 -55.77 -58.08
CA LYS A 3 2.40 -56.58 -57.06
C LYS A 3 2.80 -55.68 -55.89
N TRP A 4 2.32 -56.05 -54.71
CA TRP A 4 2.68 -55.50 -53.41
C TRP A 4 3.85 -56.32 -52.85
N ILE A 5 4.81 -55.68 -52.17
CA ILE A 5 5.52 -56.28 -51.04
C ILE A 5 5.74 -55.19 -49.99
N VAL A 6 5.25 -55.47 -48.78
CA VAL A 6 5.38 -54.71 -47.54
C VAL A 6 6.65 -55.19 -46.84
N SER A 7 7.46 -54.28 -46.30
CA SER A 7 8.57 -54.61 -45.40
C SER A 7 8.34 -53.97 -44.03
N THR A 8 8.09 -54.82 -43.05
CA THR A 8 7.94 -54.47 -41.64
C THR A 8 9.32 -54.36 -41.01
N ALA A 9 9.72 -53.16 -40.58
CA ALA A 9 10.90 -52.97 -39.74
C ALA A 9 10.44 -52.83 -38.28
N ILE A 10 10.79 -53.83 -37.47
CA ILE A 10 10.69 -53.77 -36.01
C ILE A 10 11.87 -52.96 -35.51
N VAL A 11 11.63 -51.77 -34.96
CA VAL A 11 12.65 -51.00 -34.22
C VAL A 11 12.30 -51.09 -32.73
N LEU A 12 13.11 -51.87 -32.02
CA LEU A 12 13.17 -51.91 -30.57
C LEU A 12 13.87 -50.62 -30.09
N GLY A 13 13.10 -49.68 -29.56
CA GLY A 13 13.60 -48.45 -28.93
C GLY A 13 13.42 -48.51 -27.41
N LEU A 14 14.55 -48.63 -26.71
CA LEU A 14 14.67 -48.73 -25.25
C LEU A 14 14.01 -47.54 -24.52
N SER A 15 13.14 -47.84 -23.56
CA SER A 15 12.55 -46.88 -22.64
C SER A 15 13.60 -46.37 -21.64
N ALA A 16 14.23 -45.23 -21.93
CA ALA A 16 14.97 -44.47 -20.92
C ALA A 16 13.99 -43.58 -20.15
N VAL A 17 13.42 -44.09 -19.06
CA VAL A 17 12.74 -43.25 -18.06
C VAL A 17 13.79 -42.40 -17.37
N SER A 18 13.91 -41.16 -17.83
CA SER A 18 14.61 -40.12 -17.09
C SER A 18 13.73 -39.81 -15.87
N ALA A 19 14.17 -40.22 -14.68
CA ALA A 19 13.57 -39.75 -13.45
C ALA A 19 13.84 -38.24 -13.35
N GLU A 20 12.83 -37.44 -13.68
CA GLU A 20 12.85 -36.01 -13.37
C GLU A 20 12.90 -35.88 -11.85
N VAL A 21 14.08 -35.51 -11.36
CA VAL A 21 14.22 -34.93 -10.02
C VAL A 21 13.42 -33.63 -10.07
N ILE A 22 12.16 -33.70 -9.67
CA ILE A 22 11.33 -32.52 -9.41
C ILE A 22 12.07 -31.77 -8.30
N PRO A 23 12.70 -30.62 -8.57
CA PRO A 23 13.20 -29.83 -7.48
C PRO A 23 11.97 -29.41 -6.70
N ASN A 24 11.88 -29.81 -5.44
CA ASN A 24 11.03 -29.18 -4.44
C ASN A 24 11.55 -27.74 -4.20
N GLY A 25 11.57 -26.93 -5.26
CA GLY A 25 11.63 -25.50 -5.17
C GLY A 25 10.28 -25.09 -4.60
N SER A 26 10.26 -24.85 -3.31
CA SER A 26 9.25 -24.00 -2.71
C SER A 26 9.03 -22.83 -3.65
N VAL A 27 7.83 -22.72 -4.20
CA VAL A 27 7.41 -21.53 -4.94
C VAL A 27 7.26 -20.43 -3.90
N GLU A 28 8.40 -19.91 -3.43
CA GLU A 28 8.45 -18.64 -2.74
C GLU A 28 8.01 -17.61 -3.77
N ALA A 29 6.73 -17.26 -3.71
CA ALA A 29 6.19 -16.14 -4.44
C ALA A 29 6.99 -14.90 -4.02
N GLN A 30 8.04 -14.56 -4.79
CA GLN A 30 8.76 -13.31 -4.64
C GLN A 30 7.75 -12.19 -4.89
N ALA A 31 7.18 -11.65 -3.81
CA ALA A 31 6.24 -10.55 -3.90
C ALA A 31 6.91 -9.41 -4.67
N LYS A 32 6.45 -9.18 -5.90
CA LYS A 32 7.04 -8.25 -6.87
C LYS A 32 7.19 -6.88 -6.20
N SER A 33 8.41 -6.35 -6.20
CA SER A 33 8.67 -4.99 -5.75
C SER A 33 8.42 -4.02 -6.91
N TYR A 34 7.59 -3.02 -6.66
CA TYR A 34 7.21 -1.99 -7.61
C TYR A 34 8.00 -0.72 -7.33
N ASN A 35 8.50 -0.10 -8.39
CA ASN A 35 9.04 1.23 -8.30
C ASN A 35 7.90 2.23 -8.22
N MET A 36 7.97 3.15 -7.26
CA MET A 36 7.05 4.28 -7.18
C MET A 36 7.12 5.09 -8.49
N SER A 37 5.98 5.27 -9.14
CA SER A 37 5.87 6.12 -10.32
C SER A 37 5.89 7.60 -9.94
N GLU A 38 6.28 8.47 -10.87
CA GLU A 38 6.21 9.93 -10.67
C GLU A 38 4.78 10.35 -10.34
N LYS A 39 3.78 9.75 -11.00
CA LYS A 39 2.37 10.07 -10.73
C LYS A 39 1.95 9.76 -9.30
N PHE A 40 2.47 8.66 -8.73
CA PHE A 40 2.25 8.35 -7.33
C PHE A 40 2.88 9.44 -6.45
N ALA A 41 4.13 9.80 -6.72
CA ALA A 41 4.84 10.83 -5.96
C ALA A 41 4.15 12.20 -6.02
N GLU A 42 3.65 12.61 -7.19
CA GLU A 42 2.84 13.82 -7.38
C GLU A 42 1.58 13.82 -6.51
N ASN A 43 0.86 12.70 -6.43
CA ASN A 43 -0.34 12.59 -5.60
C ASN A 43 0.01 12.83 -4.13
N LEU A 44 1.10 12.22 -3.66
CA LEU A 44 1.58 12.43 -2.29
C LEU A 44 1.95 13.90 -2.03
N ARG A 45 2.67 14.56 -2.97
CA ARG A 45 2.97 15.99 -2.88
C ARG A 45 1.72 16.88 -2.86
N LYS A 46 0.62 16.42 -3.46
CA LYS A 46 -0.69 17.09 -3.46
C LYS A 46 -1.55 16.75 -2.23
N GLY A 47 -1.07 15.89 -1.33
CA GLY A 47 -1.77 15.52 -0.10
C GLY A 47 -2.93 14.56 -0.37
N THR A 48 -2.74 13.66 -1.33
CA THR A 48 -3.73 12.68 -1.77
C THR A 48 -3.04 11.37 -2.11
N LEU A 49 -3.81 10.31 -2.35
CA LEU A 49 -3.32 8.98 -2.73
C LEU A 49 -3.72 8.68 -4.18
N PRO A 50 -2.99 7.81 -4.90
CA PRO A 50 -3.43 7.34 -6.20
C PRO A 50 -4.90 6.85 -6.19
N ARG A 51 -5.71 7.34 -7.13
CA ARG A 51 -7.13 6.96 -7.31
C ARG A 51 -8.08 7.33 -6.16
N THR A 52 -7.63 8.04 -5.13
CA THR A 52 -8.56 8.53 -4.10
C THR A 52 -9.29 9.78 -4.58
N LYS A 53 -10.55 9.99 -4.15
CA LYS A 53 -11.30 11.21 -4.49
C LYS A 53 -11.17 12.30 -3.42
N GLY A 54 -10.52 12.00 -2.29
CA GLY A 54 -10.26 12.93 -1.20
C GLY A 54 -8.87 13.57 -1.24
N LYS A 55 -8.67 14.62 -0.45
CA LYS A 55 -7.35 15.22 -0.22
C LYS A 55 -7.32 15.89 1.15
N ILE A 56 -6.13 16.05 1.71
CA ILE A 56 -5.93 16.81 2.95
C ILE A 56 -6.55 18.21 2.81
N GLY A 57 -7.28 18.63 3.85
CA GLY A 57 -8.02 19.89 3.92
C GLY A 57 -9.45 19.84 3.36
N MET A 58 -9.86 18.76 2.67
CA MET A 58 -11.24 18.58 2.22
C MET A 58 -12.17 18.41 3.43
N THR A 59 -13.39 18.97 3.37
CA THR A 59 -14.39 18.77 4.42
C THR A 59 -15.05 17.38 4.30
N TYR A 60 -15.47 16.82 5.44
CA TYR A 60 -16.21 15.56 5.50
C TYR A 60 -17.44 15.57 4.57
N LYS A 61 -18.23 16.65 4.59
CA LYS A 61 -19.39 16.82 3.70
C LYS A 61 -19.01 16.69 2.22
N THR A 62 -17.86 17.24 1.82
CA THR A 62 -17.42 17.17 0.42
C THR A 62 -16.91 15.78 0.07
N LEU A 63 -16.18 15.14 0.98
CA LEU A 63 -15.64 13.80 0.79
C LEU A 63 -16.76 12.77 0.65
N ALA A 64 -17.70 12.74 1.61
CA ALA A 64 -18.78 11.76 1.64
C ALA A 64 -19.74 11.88 0.43
N LYS A 65 -19.77 13.05 -0.23
CA LYS A 65 -20.48 13.24 -1.51
C LYS A 65 -19.73 12.64 -2.71
N LYS A 66 -18.39 12.71 -2.70
CA LYS A 66 -17.56 12.26 -3.83
C LYS A 66 -17.32 10.75 -3.81
N GLU A 67 -17.26 10.17 -2.62
CA GLU A 67 -16.86 8.79 -2.43
C GLU A 67 -17.69 8.14 -1.32
N LYS A 68 -18.28 6.98 -1.64
CA LYS A 68 -19.06 6.20 -0.67
C LYS A 68 -18.13 5.56 0.35
N GLY A 69 -18.63 5.41 1.56
CA GLY A 69 -17.87 4.91 2.70
C GLY A 69 -18.66 4.97 4.00
N LYS A 70 -18.04 4.50 5.07
CA LYS A 70 -18.61 4.41 6.41
C LYS A 70 -17.80 5.24 7.41
N ALA A 71 -18.50 5.98 8.26
CA ALA A 71 -17.87 6.65 9.39
C ALA A 71 -17.59 5.63 10.52
N ILE A 72 -16.41 5.71 11.10
CA ILE A 72 -15.93 4.95 12.24
C ILE A 72 -15.63 5.99 13.31
N ILE A 73 -16.46 6.03 14.35
CA ILE A 73 -16.49 7.09 15.37
C ILE A 73 -15.94 6.63 16.73
N ASP A 74 -15.60 5.35 16.87
CA ASP A 74 -15.10 4.75 18.11
C ASP A 74 -13.60 5.04 18.36
N GLY A 75 -13.07 6.13 17.79
CA GLY A 75 -11.66 6.50 17.89
C GLY A 75 -11.43 8.01 17.82
N ASP A 76 -10.33 8.48 18.42
CA ASP A 76 -9.88 9.87 18.32
C ASP A 76 -8.52 9.98 17.62
N PRO A 77 -8.47 10.37 16.33
CA PRO A 77 -9.54 11.04 15.59
C PRO A 77 -10.56 10.09 14.96
N PRO A 78 -11.78 10.59 14.65
CA PRO A 78 -12.73 9.80 13.90
C PRO A 78 -12.23 9.55 12.47
N VAL A 79 -12.64 8.43 11.90
CA VAL A 79 -12.18 7.93 10.61
C VAL A 79 -13.36 7.76 9.65
N TYR A 80 -13.17 8.12 8.38
CA TYR A 80 -14.09 7.73 7.31
C TYR A 80 -13.40 6.72 6.39
N ARG A 81 -13.94 5.50 6.31
CA ARG A 81 -13.39 4.43 5.48
C ARG A 81 -14.19 4.30 4.18
N THR A 82 -13.52 4.43 3.04
CA THR A 82 -14.17 4.30 1.72
C THR A 82 -14.17 2.87 1.22
N THR A 83 -14.99 2.60 0.19
CA THR A 83 -15.10 1.27 -0.41
C THR A 83 -13.83 0.78 -1.08
N ILE A 84 -12.92 1.67 -1.47
CA ILE A 84 -11.61 1.32 -2.07
C ILE A 84 -10.50 1.16 -1.00
N GLY A 85 -10.86 1.22 0.29
CA GLY A 85 -9.94 0.99 1.40
C GLY A 85 -9.17 2.21 1.88
N ASP A 86 -9.53 3.43 1.46
CA ASP A 86 -8.97 4.64 2.07
C ASP A 86 -9.54 4.87 3.45
N ASN A 87 -8.68 5.28 4.38
CA ASN A 87 -9.08 5.75 5.70
C ASN A 87 -8.71 7.22 5.82
N PHE A 88 -9.72 8.07 5.98
CA PHE A 88 -9.57 9.52 6.13
C PHE A 88 -9.68 9.90 7.59
N LEU A 89 -8.64 10.52 8.14
CA LEU A 89 -8.60 11.01 9.51
C LEU A 89 -9.03 12.48 9.55
N PHE A 90 -9.85 12.86 10.53
CA PHE A 90 -10.35 14.24 10.64
C PHE A 90 -9.73 15.02 11.80
N ASN A 91 -9.75 16.34 11.70
CA ASN A 91 -9.19 17.26 12.69
C ASN A 91 -10.11 17.60 13.85
N LYS A 92 -11.32 17.03 13.90
CA LYS A 92 -12.27 17.27 14.98
C LYS A 92 -12.63 15.95 15.64
N PHE A 93 -12.68 15.94 16.97
CA PHE A 93 -13.24 14.85 17.75
C PHE A 93 -14.73 14.67 17.41
N ALA A 94 -15.22 13.45 17.48
CA ALA A 94 -16.61 13.12 17.24
C ALA A 94 -17.04 11.97 18.15
N LYS A 95 -18.06 12.20 18.99
CA LYS A 95 -18.65 11.15 19.82
C LYS A 95 -19.69 10.30 19.06
N ASN A 96 -20.51 10.96 18.22
CA ASN A 96 -21.67 10.31 17.56
C ASN A 96 -21.65 10.43 16.02
N LYS A 97 -20.98 11.44 15.47
CA LYS A 97 -20.91 11.69 14.01
C LYS A 97 -19.74 12.60 13.67
N ILE A 98 -19.13 12.38 12.53
CA ILE A 98 -18.09 13.29 12.00
C ILE A 98 -18.77 14.62 11.62
N PRO A 99 -18.33 15.77 12.19
CA PRO A 99 -18.89 17.07 11.82
C PRO A 99 -18.75 17.32 10.32
N LYS A 100 -19.80 17.87 9.68
CA LYS A 100 -19.81 18.13 8.23
C LYS A 100 -18.66 19.01 7.75
N ASP A 101 -18.19 19.91 8.61
CA ASP A 101 -17.10 20.85 8.36
C ASP A 101 -15.73 20.37 8.87
N ALA A 102 -15.67 19.19 9.51
CA ALA A 102 -14.40 18.56 9.88
C ALA A 102 -13.55 18.36 8.63
N LYS A 103 -12.26 18.69 8.71
CA LYS A 103 -11.33 18.63 7.59
C LYS A 103 -10.45 17.40 7.69
N VAL A 104 -10.19 16.78 6.54
CA VAL A 104 -9.22 15.70 6.41
C VAL A 104 -7.84 16.19 6.84
N LYS A 105 -7.23 15.55 7.84
CA LYS A 105 -5.85 15.82 8.30
C LYS A 105 -4.84 14.76 7.85
N GLY A 106 -5.32 13.56 7.53
CA GLY A 106 -4.52 12.46 7.03
C GLY A 106 -5.34 11.47 6.21
N ILE A 107 -4.65 10.72 5.34
CA ILE A 107 -5.22 9.67 4.50
C ILE A 107 -4.30 8.47 4.56
N PHE A 108 -4.86 7.29 4.77
CA PHE A 108 -4.15 6.02 4.84
C PHE A 108 -4.72 5.00 3.85
N ARG A 109 -3.84 4.23 3.20
CA ARG A 109 -4.20 3.03 2.41
C ARG A 109 -3.13 1.95 2.51
N VAL A 110 -3.56 0.69 2.52
CA VAL A 110 -2.71 -0.49 2.30
C VAL A 110 -2.75 -0.89 0.83
N TYR A 111 -1.59 -1.11 0.23
CA TYR A 111 -1.43 -1.66 -1.11
C TYR A 111 -0.92 -3.10 -1.02
N ASP A 112 -1.52 -4.01 -1.78
CA ASP A 112 -1.13 -5.43 -1.83
C ASP A 112 0.13 -5.69 -2.67
N TYR A 113 1.04 -4.74 -2.67
CA TYR A 113 2.34 -4.85 -3.33
C TYR A 113 3.40 -4.08 -2.55
N LYS A 114 4.67 -4.44 -2.76
CA LYS A 114 5.82 -3.78 -2.13
C LYS A 114 6.26 -2.59 -2.95
N ILE A 115 6.38 -1.41 -2.36
CA ILE A 115 7.05 -0.26 -2.98
C ILE A 115 8.52 -0.28 -2.56
N SER A 116 9.46 -0.25 -3.52
CA SER A 116 10.88 -0.32 -3.21
C SER A 116 11.34 0.94 -2.45
N SER A 117 12.03 0.76 -1.32
CA SER A 117 12.57 1.89 -0.53
C SER A 117 13.52 2.77 -1.34
N LYS A 118 14.27 2.17 -2.28
CA LYS A 118 15.12 2.87 -3.25
C LYS A 118 14.30 3.81 -4.13
N SER A 119 13.16 3.38 -4.66
CA SER A 119 12.29 4.24 -5.48
C SER A 119 11.67 5.37 -4.66
N VAL A 120 11.25 5.12 -3.42
CA VAL A 120 10.75 6.16 -2.50
C VAL A 120 11.83 7.23 -2.26
N LYS A 121 13.07 6.79 -1.95
CA LYS A 121 14.20 7.67 -1.72
C LYS A 121 14.57 8.49 -2.96
N LYS A 122 14.42 7.93 -4.17
CA LYS A 122 14.62 8.65 -5.43
C LYS A 122 13.66 9.84 -5.57
N HIS A 123 12.42 9.71 -5.11
CA HIS A 123 11.38 10.74 -5.25
C HIS A 123 11.37 11.79 -4.14
N PHE A 124 11.72 11.40 -2.91
CA PHE A 124 11.55 12.25 -1.72
C PHE A 124 12.83 12.46 -0.90
N GLY A 125 13.95 11.86 -1.31
CA GLY A 125 15.21 11.95 -0.59
C GLY A 125 15.26 11.09 0.68
N LYS A 126 16.06 11.50 1.65
CA LYS A 126 16.27 10.77 2.91
C LYS A 126 15.03 10.89 3.80
N SER A 127 14.67 9.80 4.47
CA SER A 127 13.60 9.82 5.47
C SER A 127 14.04 10.55 6.75
N TYR A 128 13.06 11.01 7.52
CA TYR A 128 13.24 11.61 8.83
C TYR A 128 13.10 10.55 9.93
N LYS A 129 13.86 10.73 11.01
CA LYS A 129 13.58 10.04 12.27
C LYS A 129 12.34 10.69 12.90
N ALA A 130 11.30 9.92 13.19
CA ALA A 130 10.17 10.36 14.01
C ALA A 130 10.20 9.63 15.36
N TYR A 131 9.19 9.86 16.18
CA TYR A 131 9.18 9.43 17.58
C TYR A 131 8.20 8.27 17.77
N ASN A 132 8.65 7.21 18.42
CA ASN A 132 7.76 6.15 18.90
C ASN A 132 6.92 6.63 20.11
N GLN A 133 6.03 5.78 20.61
CA GLN A 133 5.17 6.05 21.78
C GLN A 133 5.96 6.47 23.02
N SER A 134 7.16 5.93 23.20
CA SER A 134 8.07 6.24 24.32
C SER A 134 8.90 7.51 24.09
N GLY A 135 8.64 8.28 23.03
CA GLY A 135 9.42 9.48 22.72
C GLY A 135 10.84 9.20 22.18
N LYS A 136 11.16 7.95 21.84
CA LYS A 136 12.45 7.58 21.24
C LYS A 136 12.41 7.79 19.72
N LYS A 137 13.46 8.40 19.18
CA LYS A 137 13.66 8.49 17.73
C LYS A 137 13.85 7.08 17.16
N VAL A 138 12.95 6.64 16.30
CA VAL A 138 13.08 5.37 15.57
C VAL A 138 13.39 5.67 14.10
N PRO A 139 14.13 4.80 13.39
CA PRO A 139 14.28 4.92 11.95
C PRO A 139 12.92 4.64 11.32
N ILE A 140 12.35 5.64 10.67
CA ILE A 140 11.03 5.49 10.08
C ILE A 140 11.10 5.99 8.67
N HIS A 141 10.26 5.38 7.87
CA HIS A 141 10.09 5.70 6.48
C HIS A 141 9.13 6.90 6.33
N VAL A 142 9.40 7.98 7.08
CA VAL A 142 8.68 9.26 6.96
C VAL A 142 9.45 10.19 6.04
N TYR A 143 8.81 10.72 5.02
CA TYR A 143 9.40 11.58 3.99
C TYR A 143 8.63 12.90 3.91
N LYS A 144 9.31 13.99 3.58
CA LYS A 144 8.68 15.27 3.28
C LYS A 144 8.24 15.24 1.82
N THR A 145 6.95 15.41 1.58
CA THR A 145 6.31 15.30 0.26
C THR A 145 5.65 16.64 -0.06
N GLY A 146 6.46 17.62 -0.47
CA GLY A 146 6.01 19.00 -0.66
C GLY A 146 5.69 19.68 0.68
N LYS A 147 4.46 20.17 0.84
CA LYS A 147 3.97 20.75 2.12
C LYS A 147 3.46 19.69 3.11
N TYR A 148 3.39 18.43 2.69
CA TYR A 148 2.90 17.31 3.48
C TYR A 148 4.03 16.38 3.90
N TYR A 149 3.65 15.37 4.68
CA TYR A 149 4.53 14.31 5.14
C TYR A 149 3.90 12.97 4.78
N THR A 150 4.72 11.99 4.43
CA THR A 150 4.26 10.67 4.05
C THR A 150 5.04 9.60 4.80
N HIS A 151 4.34 8.69 5.46
CA HIS A 151 4.91 7.47 6.01
C HIS A 151 4.68 6.31 5.02
N ILE A 152 5.73 5.56 4.70
CA ILE A 152 5.67 4.43 3.75
C ILE A 152 6.43 3.25 4.31
N GLU A 153 5.75 2.26 4.86
CA GLU A 153 6.39 1.03 5.35
C GLU A 153 5.92 -0.21 4.58
N VAL A 154 6.79 -1.21 4.51
CA VAL A 154 6.47 -2.51 3.93
C VAL A 154 6.40 -3.53 5.06
N HIS A 155 5.23 -4.14 5.25
CA HIS A 155 5.02 -5.18 6.24
C HIS A 155 4.27 -6.36 5.62
N LYS A 156 4.76 -7.59 5.83
CA LYS A 156 4.16 -8.84 5.29
C LYS A 156 3.78 -8.76 3.80
N GLY A 157 4.66 -8.17 2.98
CA GLY A 157 4.46 -8.07 1.54
C GLY A 157 3.53 -6.94 1.07
N LYS A 158 2.95 -6.17 1.98
CA LYS A 158 2.06 -5.04 1.68
C LYS A 158 2.75 -3.71 1.98
N THR A 159 2.38 -2.67 1.24
CA THR A 159 2.85 -1.30 1.51
C THR A 159 1.77 -0.50 2.20
N TYR A 160 2.10 0.05 3.37
CA TYR A 160 1.26 0.93 4.16
C TYR A 160 1.68 2.35 3.83
N VAL A 161 0.74 3.18 3.36
CA VAL A 161 1.01 4.57 2.98
C VAL A 161 0.08 5.49 3.73
N ASP A 162 0.67 6.36 4.54
CA ASP A 162 0.00 7.47 5.19
C ASP A 162 0.46 8.79 4.59
N VAL A 163 -0.45 9.69 4.24
CA VAL A 163 -0.11 11.08 3.88
C VAL A 163 -0.88 12.02 4.79
N GLY A 164 -0.20 13.02 5.34
CA GLY A 164 -0.78 13.92 6.33
C GLY A 164 0.01 15.20 6.54
N THR A 165 -0.49 16.03 7.45
CA THR A 165 0.29 17.15 7.98
C THR A 165 1.43 16.64 8.86
N LYS A 166 2.41 17.51 9.16
CA LYS A 166 3.53 17.15 10.05
C LYS A 166 3.04 16.60 11.39
N SER A 167 2.06 17.25 12.01
CA SER A 167 1.52 16.83 13.31
C SER A 167 0.77 15.50 13.24
N THR A 168 0.17 15.18 12.08
CA THR A 168 -0.52 13.90 11.86
C THR A 168 0.46 12.74 11.67
N ILE A 169 1.60 12.96 11.01
CA ILE A 169 2.58 11.91 10.68
C ILE A 169 3.74 11.83 11.69
N LYS A 170 3.83 12.77 12.66
CA LYS A 170 4.93 12.86 13.64
C LYS A 170 5.04 11.62 14.54
N TYR A 171 3.93 10.92 14.79
CA TYR A 171 3.86 9.79 15.71
C TYR A 171 3.63 8.49 14.92
N VAL A 172 4.57 7.56 15.01
CA VAL A 172 4.49 6.21 14.37
C VAL A 172 3.27 5.44 14.82
N THR A 173 2.83 5.75 16.03
CA THR A 173 1.75 5.06 16.70
C THR A 173 0.38 5.58 16.26
N SER A 174 0.28 6.77 15.66
CA SER A 174 -0.98 7.18 15.04
C SER A 174 -1.24 6.50 13.69
N THR A 175 -0.55 5.42 13.34
CA THR A 175 -0.85 4.58 12.17
C THR A 175 -0.83 3.09 12.53
N GLY A 176 0.13 2.66 13.37
CA GLY A 176 0.25 1.26 13.85
C GLY A 176 -0.64 0.86 15.03
N THR A 177 -1.16 1.79 15.84
CA THR A 177 -2.03 1.44 17.00
C THR A 177 -3.52 1.35 16.66
N TRP A 178 -3.92 1.69 15.43
CA TRP A 178 -5.33 1.54 14.98
C TRP A 178 -5.71 0.12 14.59
N TYR A 179 -4.76 -0.81 14.70
CA TYR A 179 -4.87 -2.20 14.26
C TYR A 179 -4.51 -3.20 15.38
N LYS A 180 -4.45 -2.76 16.63
CA LYS A 180 -4.45 -3.65 17.80
C LYS A 180 -5.82 -3.66 18.44
#